data_AF-A0A2V8Z5N5-F1
#
_entry.id   AF-A0A2V8Z5N5-F1
#
_cell.length_a   1.000
_cell.length_b   1.000
_cell.length_c   1.000
_cell.angle_alpha   90.00
_cell.angle_beta   90.00
_cell.angle_gamma   90.00
#
_symmetry.space_group_name_H-M   'P 1'
#
loop_
_entity.id
_entity.type
_entity.pdbx_description
1 polymer ?
#
loop_
_entity_poly.entity_id
_entity_poly.type
_entity_poly.pdbx_seq_one_letter_code
_entity_poly.pdbx_strand_id
1 'polypeptide(L)'
;IFNTAVDHKIKGKIWPMLEQNSTFWSGGTLDGKKEVFLTPGLVLGSFPLAERLHLTIGGGVQIAVTQFHRDNHRWILSVRFPF
;
A
#
# COMPACT_ATOMS: atom_id res chain seq x y z
N ILE A 1 -5.56 15.06 2.23
CA ILE A 1 -5.11 13.64 2.28
C ILE A 1 -3.78 13.59 1.55
N PHE A 2 -2.82 12.86 2.08
CA PHE A 2 -1.51 12.65 1.46
C PHE A 2 -1.23 11.15 1.34
N ASN A 3 -0.70 10.73 0.19
CA ASN A 3 -0.25 9.37 -0.04
C ASN A 3 1.19 9.44 -0.57
N THR A 4 2.07 8.63 -0.02
CA THR A 4 3.47 8.54 -0.44
C THR A 4 3.87 7.08 -0.44
N ALA A 5 4.32 6.57 -1.58
CA ALA A 5 4.76 5.19 -1.73
C ALA A 5 6.22 5.17 -2.18
N VAL A 6 6.99 4.23 -1.63
CA VAL A 6 8.36 3.94 -2.03
C VAL A 6 8.48 2.46 -2.32
N ASP A 7 8.92 2.15 -3.53
CA ASP A 7 9.16 0.80 -4.00
C ASP A 7 10.62 0.67 -4.45
N HIS A 8 11.24 -0.47 -4.17
CA HIS A 8 12.58 -0.76 -4.68
C HIS A 8 12.61 -2.06 -5.46
N LYS A 9 12.91 -1.99 -6.76
CA LYS A 9 12.89 -3.15 -7.66
C LYS A 9 14.20 -3.95 -7.59
N ILE A 10 14.13 -5.13 -6.99
CA ILE A 10 15.24 -6.08 -6.85
C ILE A 10 15.14 -7.15 -7.94
N LYS A 11 16.18 -7.25 -8.78
CA LYS A 11 16.31 -8.24 -9.87
C LYS A 11 15.09 -8.32 -10.79
N GLY A 12 14.36 -7.22 -10.92
CA GLY A 12 13.18 -7.12 -11.75
C GLY A 12 11.90 -7.80 -11.22
N LYS A 13 11.98 -8.62 -10.18
CA LYS A 13 10.89 -9.51 -9.75
C LYS A 13 10.38 -9.27 -8.34
N ILE A 14 11.22 -8.76 -7.44
CA ILE A 14 10.88 -8.58 -6.01
C ILE A 14 10.93 -7.10 -5.68
N TRP A 15 9.82 -6.56 -5.20
CA TRP A 15 9.67 -5.12 -4.98
C TRP A 15 9.14 -4.93 -3.56
N PRO A 16 10.03 -4.84 -2.54
CA PRO A 16 9.62 -4.31 -1.25
C PRO A 16 8.99 -2.93 -1.42
N MET A 17 7.88 -2.73 -0.74
CA MET A 17 7.06 -1.52 -0.79
C MET A 17 6.85 -1.00 0.63
N LEU A 18 6.90 0.31 0.79
CA LEU A 18 6.36 1.00 1.96
C LEU A 18 5.48 2.15 1.49
N GLU A 19 4.22 2.12 1.89
CA GLU A 19 3.26 3.18 1.60
C GLU A 19 2.85 3.90 2.89
N GLN A 20 2.84 5.22 2.87
CA GLN A 20 2.28 6.06 3.92
C GLN A 20 1.01 6.73 3.42
N ASN A 21 -0.08 6.59 4.16
CA ASN A 21 -1.34 7.26 3.88
C ASN A 21 -1.73 8.14 5.08
N SER A 22 -1.87 9.44 4.86
CA SER A 22 -2.10 10.45 5.92
C SER A 22 -3.39 11.24 5.66
N THR A 23 -4.29 11.22 6.64
CA THR A 23 -5.54 11.96 6.63
C THR A 23 -5.57 12.93 7.80
N PHE A 24 -5.71 14.22 7.49
CA PHE A 24 -5.93 15.28 8.46
C PHE A 24 -7.38 15.72 8.36
N TRP A 25 -8.13 15.54 9.43
CA TRP A 25 -9.56 15.81 9.47
C TRP A 25 -9.79 17.29 9.80
N SER A 26 -10.63 17.94 9.00
CA SER A 26 -11.06 19.33 9.23
C SER A 26 -12.59 19.40 9.12
N GLY A 27 -13.22 19.99 10.14
CA GLY A 27 -14.67 20.03 10.32
C GLY A 27 -15.30 18.70 10.76
N GLY A 28 -16.56 18.77 11.17
CA GLY A 28 -17.35 17.61 11.58
C GLY A 28 -16.85 16.94 12.88
N THR A 29 -17.35 15.73 13.15
CA THR A 29 -17.11 15.01 14.41
C THR A 29 -15.66 14.58 14.64
N LEU A 30 -14.84 14.58 13.59
CA LEU A 30 -13.43 14.18 13.63
C LEU A 30 -12.48 15.37 13.52
N ASP A 31 -12.98 16.61 13.59
CA ASP A 31 -12.18 17.82 13.43
C ASP A 31 -10.93 17.82 14.32
N GLY A 32 -9.80 18.22 13.74
CA GLY A 32 -8.49 18.26 14.40
C GLY A 32 -7.81 16.90 14.59
N LYS A 33 -8.47 15.78 14.27
CA LYS A 33 -7.84 14.46 14.35
C LYS A 33 -6.91 14.21 13.17
N LYS A 34 -5.91 13.38 13.43
CA LYS A 34 -4.91 12.95 12.45
C LYS A 34 -4.89 11.44 12.43
N GLU A 35 -4.91 10.87 11.24
CA GLU A 35 -4.85 9.43 11.03
C GLU A 35 -3.75 9.16 10.01
N VAL A 36 -2.73 8.41 10.43
CA VAL A 36 -1.63 8.01 9.54
C VAL A 36 -1.49 6.51 9.59
N PHE A 37 -1.40 5.92 8.40
CA PHE A 37 -1.15 4.52 8.20
C PHE A 37 0.18 4.31 7.49
N LEU A 38 0.92 3.29 7.91
CA LEU A 38 2.04 2.73 7.16
C LEU A 38 1.65 1.33 6.66
N THR A 39 1.93 1.07 5.40
CA THR A 39 1.66 -0.21 4.74
C THR A 39 2.98 -0.77 4.23
N PRO A 40 3.75 -1.50 5.05
CA PRO A 40 4.79 -2.37 4.54
C PRO A 40 4.16 -3.46 3.67
N GLY A 41 4.78 -3.73 2.54
CA GLY A 41 4.31 -4.74 1.60
C GLY A 41 5.41 -5.30 0.72
N LEU A 42 5.03 -6.31 -0.05
CA LEU A 42 5.87 -6.97 -1.01
C LEU A 42 5.07 -7.20 -2.28
N VAL A 43 5.65 -6.80 -3.41
CA VAL A 43 5.14 -7.11 -4.74
C VAL A 43 6.10 -8.08 -5.42
N LEU A 44 5.54 -9.18 -5.92
CA LEU A 44 6.21 -10.21 -6.70
C LEU A 44 5.66 -10.15 -8.12
N GLY A 45 6.51 -9.92 -9.11
CA GLY A 45 5.95 -9.53 -10.39
C GLY A 45 6.83 -9.62 -11.62
N SER A 46 6.12 -9.33 -12.71
CA SER A 46 6.43 -9.62 -14.10
C SER A 46 6.63 -11.11 -14.39
N PHE A 47 5.81 -11.99 -13.80
CA PHE A 47 5.75 -13.38 -14.21
C PHE A 47 5.05 -13.47 -15.58
N PRO A 48 5.68 -14.00 -16.64
CA PRO A 48 5.04 -14.11 -17.94
C PRO A 48 3.88 -15.11 -17.86
N LEU A 49 2.71 -14.73 -18.39
CA LEU A 49 1.53 -15.58 -18.46
C LEU A 49 1.25 -16.01 -19.89
N ALA A 50 1.19 -15.07 -20.84
CA ALA A 50 1.02 -15.33 -22.27
C ALA A 50 1.48 -14.11 -23.10
N GLU A 51 2.28 -14.30 -24.14
CA GLU A 51 2.77 -13.21 -25.01
C GLU A 51 3.27 -11.97 -24.23
N ARG A 52 2.50 -10.88 -24.22
CA ARG A 52 2.79 -9.62 -23.50
C ARG A 52 2.12 -9.52 -22.13
N LEU A 53 1.19 -10.43 -21.83
CA LEU A 53 0.49 -10.52 -20.55
C LEU A 53 1.42 -11.05 -19.47
N HIS A 54 1.59 -10.23 -18.43
CA HIS A 54 2.32 -10.60 -17.23
C HIS A 54 1.38 -10.65 -16.03
N LEU A 55 1.79 -11.37 -15.00
CA LEU A 55 1.13 -11.44 -13.70
C LEU A 55 2.03 -10.81 -12.64
N THR A 56 1.42 -9.98 -11.80
CA THR A 56 2.04 -9.38 -10.63
C THR A 56 1.10 -9.52 -9.44
N ILE A 57 1.62 -10.02 -8.32
CA ILE A 57 0.90 -10.24 -7.08
C ILE A 57 1.54 -9.38 -6.01
N GLY A 58 0.74 -8.63 -5.25
CA GLY A 58 1.22 -7.79 -4.16
C GLY A 58 0.42 -8.02 -2.89
N GLY A 59 1.10 -7.99 -1.75
CA GLY A 59 0.47 -8.06 -0.44
C GLY A 59 1.12 -7.09 0.55
N GLY A 60 0.35 -6.62 1.51
CA GLY A 60 0.85 -5.76 2.59
C GLY A 60 -0.12 -5.70 3.76
N VAL A 61 0.36 -5.16 4.88
CA VAL A 61 -0.46 -4.93 6.08
C VAL A 61 -0.44 -3.45 6.39
N GLN A 62 -1.61 -2.84 6.44
CA GLN A 62 -1.79 -1.46 6.82
C GLN A 62 -1.90 -1.33 8.33
N ILE A 63 -0.98 -0.58 8.93
CA ILE A 63 -0.82 -0.42 10.37
C ILE A 63 -1.02 1.05 10.73
N ALA A 64 -1.85 1.31 11.73
CA ALA A 64 -2.03 2.65 12.27
C ALA A 64 -0.80 3.08 13.08
N VAL A 65 -0.26 4.27 12.80
CA VAL A 65 0.88 4.83 13.55
C VAL A 65 0.52 6.07 14.36
N THR A 66 -0.77 6.45 14.38
CA THR A 66 -1.33 7.53 15.20
C THR A 66 -2.29 6.98 16.26
N GLN A 67 -2.45 7.69 17.38
CA GLN A 67 -3.38 7.32 18.45
C GLN A 67 -4.84 7.25 17.97
N PHE A 68 -5.26 8.19 17.13
CA PHE A 68 -6.54 8.08 16.46
C PHE A 68 -6.37 7.24 15.20
N HIS A 69 -7.13 6.15 15.13
CA HIS A 69 -7.24 5.30 13.96
C HIS A 69 -8.62 4.64 13.94
N ARG A 70 -9.22 4.56 12.76
CA ARG A 70 -10.52 3.91 12.53
C ARG A 70 -10.38 2.44 12.16
N ASP A 71 -9.20 2.06 11.68
CA ASP A 71 -8.82 0.71 11.26
C ASP A 71 -7.41 0.43 11.81
N ASN A 72 -7.02 -0.83 11.93
CA ASN A 72 -5.66 -1.21 12.31
C ASN A 72 -5.38 -2.67 11.92
N HIS A 73 -4.17 -2.96 11.46
CA HIS A 73 -3.74 -4.28 10.97
C HIS A 73 -4.59 -4.83 9.81
N ARG A 74 -4.95 -3.96 8.87
CA ARG A 74 -5.74 -4.36 7.70
C ARG A 74 -4.85 -5.01 6.65
N TRP A 75 -5.19 -6.24 6.26
CA TRP A 75 -4.52 -6.93 5.15
C TRP A 75 -4.98 -6.36 3.79
N ILE A 76 -4.01 -6.10 2.92
CA ILE A 76 -4.24 -5.62 1.56
C ILE A 76 -3.61 -6.63 0.61
N LEU A 77 -4.43 -7.16 -0.30
CA LEU A 77 -4.01 -8.08 -1.35
C LEU A 77 -4.35 -7.48 -2.70
N SER A 78 -3.44 -7.61 -3.66
CA SER A 78 -3.59 -7.06 -5.01
C SER A 78 -3.06 -8.05 -6.04
N VAL A 79 -3.77 -8.12 -7.16
CA VAL A 79 -3.36 -8.88 -8.35
C VAL A 79 -3.46 -7.93 -9.55
N ARG A 80 -2.42 -7.88 -10.37
CA ARG A 80 -2.32 -7.00 -11.54
C ARG A 80 -1.88 -7.78 -12.77
N PHE A 81 -2.43 -7.41 -13.92
CA PHE A 81 -2.16 -8.00 -15.23
C PHE A 81 -1.61 -6.95 -16.22
N PRO A 82 -0.32 -6.56 -16.11
CA PRO A 82 0.29 -5.64 -17.06
C PRO A 82 0.48 -6.25 -18.46
N PHE A 83 0.36 -5.42 -19.50
CA PHE A 83 0.42 -5.76 -20.94
C PHE A 83 1.48 -4.93 -21.68
#